data_AF-A0A7C2F0C2-F1
#
_entry.id   AF-A0A7C2F0C2-F1
#
_cell.length_a   1.000
_cell.length_b   1.000
_cell.length_c   1.000
_cell.angle_alpha   90.00
_cell.angle_beta   90.00
_cell.angle_gamma   90.00
#
_symmetry.space_group_name_H-M   'P 1'
#
loop_
_entity.id
_entity.type
_entity.pdbx_description
1 polymer ?
#
loop_
_entity_poly.entity_id
_entity_poly.type
_entity_poly.pdbx_seq_one_letter_code
_entity_poly.pdbx_strand_id
1 'polypeptide(L)'
;MRSICIILLCLLFVICSSHSSFSHRIEGEITPVLERMEVILGLIEAGDKELAFREAQEVLEDFHYHDFSRVEEGLKTIAVRMDGEFGTSIEKQLEDSFSKKEPELLGKTIKTLGLLLMIERFKFVESKLSSFSKSELKGLKKHFWEGRNYFTLLFEPVLAKYNPAEEMRLERLLDKMLYSLEDKKLKDFHRARMELVRRINRDFGLSLPTTLLNEKQ
;
A
#
# COMPACT_ATOMS: atom_id res chain seq x y z
N MET A 1 -3.06 31.01 -39.72
CA MET A 1 -2.71 30.88 -38.28
C MET A 1 -3.95 30.62 -37.40
N ARG A 2 -4.76 29.60 -37.70
CA ARG A 2 -5.94 29.25 -36.88
C ARG A 2 -6.01 27.76 -36.50
N SER A 3 -5.26 26.89 -37.18
CA SER A 3 -5.30 25.44 -36.93
C SER A 3 -4.31 24.93 -35.87
N ILE A 4 -3.28 25.71 -35.52
CA ILE A 4 -2.27 25.30 -34.52
C ILE A 4 -2.83 25.38 -33.09
N CYS A 5 -3.70 26.34 -32.81
CA CYS A 5 -4.31 26.50 -31.48
C CYS A 5 -5.25 25.34 -31.12
N ILE A 6 -5.85 24.65 -32.10
CA ILE A 6 -6.81 23.56 -31.84
C ILE A 6 -6.07 22.26 -31.48
N ILE A 7 -4.93 21.99 -32.14
CA ILE A 7 -4.12 20.79 -31.84
C ILE A 7 -3.45 20.93 -30.46
N LEU A 8 -3.01 22.15 -30.10
CA LEU A 8 -2.44 22.41 -28.77
C LEU A 8 -3.51 22.27 -27.65
N LEU A 9 -4.76 22.66 -27.92
CA LEU A 9 -5.86 22.49 -26.96
C LEU A 9 -6.24 21.02 -26.75
N CYS A 10 -6.20 20.20 -27.81
CA CYS A 10 -6.47 18.77 -27.70
C CYS A 10 -5.33 18.02 -26.99
N LEU A 11 -4.07 18.41 -27.19
CA LEU A 11 -2.92 17.85 -26.45
C LEU A 11 -2.94 18.23 -24.97
N LEU A 12 -3.37 19.45 -24.63
CA LEU A 12 -3.58 19.86 -23.22
C LEU A 12 -4.74 19.12 -22.57
N PHE A 13 -5.78 18.73 -23.32
CA PHE A 13 -6.90 17.98 -22.78
C PHE A 13 -6.53 16.53 -22.41
N VAL A 14 -5.64 15.89 -23.18
CA VAL A 14 -5.15 14.52 -22.90
C VAL A 14 -4.25 14.48 -21.67
N ILE A 15 -3.51 15.57 -21.37
CA ILE A 15 -2.61 15.64 -20.21
C ILE A 15 -3.38 15.95 -18.90
N CYS A 16 -4.56 16.57 -18.97
CA CYS A 16 -5.37 16.87 -17.78
C CYS A 16 -6.40 15.77 -17.41
N SER A 17 -6.64 14.79 -18.28
CA SER A 17 -7.64 13.73 -18.04
C SER A 17 -7.09 12.45 -17.37
N SER A 18 -5.82 12.40 -16.99
CA SER A 18 -5.35 11.44 -15.98
C SER A 18 -5.64 11.96 -14.58
N HIS A 19 -6.87 12.42 -14.34
CA HIS A 19 -7.40 12.42 -12.98
C HIS A 19 -7.52 10.95 -12.61
N SER A 20 -6.54 10.45 -11.87
CA SER A 20 -6.71 9.24 -11.09
C SER A 20 -8.02 9.42 -10.33
N SER A 21 -8.97 8.54 -10.62
CA SER A 21 -10.22 8.44 -9.90
C SER A 21 -9.93 7.93 -8.49
N PHE A 22 -9.22 8.73 -7.69
CA PHE A 22 -9.15 8.57 -6.24
C PHE A 22 -10.52 8.98 -5.71
N SER A 23 -11.35 7.98 -5.45
CA SER A 23 -12.67 8.20 -4.85
C SER A 23 -12.54 8.52 -3.35
N HIS A 24 -11.43 8.13 -2.72
CA HIS A 24 -11.31 8.14 -1.26
C HIS A 24 -10.20 9.07 -0.75
N ARG A 25 -10.46 9.66 0.43
CA ARG A 25 -9.64 10.69 1.06
C ARG A 25 -8.41 10.04 1.71
N ILE A 26 -7.22 10.47 1.29
CA ILE A 26 -5.98 10.21 2.04
C ILE A 26 -6.05 10.99 3.35
N GLU A 27 -5.94 10.27 4.47
CA GLU A 27 -5.87 10.86 5.81
C GLU A 27 -4.60 10.39 6.52
N GLY A 28 -4.02 11.25 7.37
CA GLY A 28 -2.77 10.94 8.06
C GLY A 28 -1.53 11.16 7.20
N GLU A 29 -0.41 10.56 7.61
CA GLU A 29 0.90 10.72 7.00
C GLU A 29 1.09 9.66 5.90
N ILE A 30 1.55 10.08 4.72
CA ILE A 30 2.08 9.17 3.70
C ILE A 30 3.56 9.00 4.02
N THR A 31 4.00 7.76 4.23
CA THR A 31 5.43 7.52 4.47
C THR A 31 6.21 7.73 3.18
N PRO A 32 7.44 8.25 3.25
CA PRO A 32 8.30 8.42 2.08
C PRO A 32 8.42 7.15 1.24
N VAL A 33 8.58 5.99 1.88
CA VAL A 33 8.68 4.72 1.19
C VAL A 33 7.37 4.34 0.48
N LEU A 34 6.20 4.63 1.05
CA LEU A 34 4.91 4.35 0.42
C LEU A 34 4.70 5.17 -0.86
N GLU A 35 5.04 6.45 -0.83
CA GLU A 35 4.98 7.30 -2.04
C GLU A 35 5.89 6.73 -3.15
N ARG A 36 7.08 6.27 -2.78
CA ARG A 36 8.02 5.67 -3.75
C ARG A 36 7.53 4.33 -4.28
N MET A 37 6.89 3.51 -3.44
CA MET A 37 6.20 2.28 -3.88
C MET A 37 5.09 2.57 -4.90
N GLU A 38 4.26 3.59 -4.65
CA GLU A 38 3.21 4.02 -5.58
C GLU A 38 3.80 4.42 -6.94
N VAL A 39 4.84 5.25 -6.94
CA VAL A 39 5.54 5.68 -8.16
C VAL A 39 6.08 4.47 -8.95
N ILE A 40 6.76 3.54 -8.28
CA ILE A 40 7.29 2.33 -8.91
C ILE A 40 6.17 1.51 -9.56
N LEU A 41 5.05 1.31 -8.87
CA LEU A 41 3.91 0.57 -9.42
C LEU A 41 3.25 1.29 -10.60
N GLY A 42 3.13 2.62 -10.54
CA GLY A 42 2.61 3.43 -11.64
C GLY A 42 3.47 3.33 -12.90
N LEU A 43 4.80 3.33 -12.74
CA LEU A 43 5.74 3.14 -13.85
C LEU A 43 5.66 1.74 -14.46
N ILE A 44 5.48 0.71 -13.63
CA ILE A 44 5.25 -0.66 -14.12
C ILE A 44 3.95 -0.73 -14.92
N GLU A 45 2.87 -0.10 -14.45
CA GLU A 45 1.58 -0.06 -15.16
C GLU A 45 1.68 0.70 -16.49
N ALA A 46 2.45 1.80 -16.52
CA ALA A 46 2.71 2.56 -17.74
C ALA A 46 3.61 1.82 -18.76
N GLY A 47 4.26 0.73 -18.35
CA GLY A 47 5.20 -0.02 -19.17
C GLY A 47 6.62 0.55 -19.19
N ASP A 48 6.90 1.55 -18.35
CA ASP A 48 8.21 2.20 -18.22
C ASP A 48 9.15 1.41 -17.29
N LYS A 49 9.45 0.18 -17.71
CA LYS A 49 10.20 -0.83 -16.94
C LYS A 49 11.55 -0.31 -16.44
N GLU A 50 12.32 0.34 -17.30
CA GLU A 50 13.66 0.84 -16.96
C GLU A 50 13.60 1.95 -15.91
N LEU A 51 12.59 2.81 -15.97
CA LEU A 51 12.41 3.86 -14.99
C LEU A 51 11.92 3.26 -13.66
N ALA A 52 10.99 2.31 -13.68
CA ALA A 52 10.54 1.60 -12.48
C ALA A 52 11.71 0.97 -11.70
N PHE A 53 12.63 0.29 -12.39
CA PHE A 53 13.80 -0.31 -11.74
C PHE A 53 14.81 0.74 -11.24
N ARG A 54 14.95 1.89 -11.92
CA ARG A 54 15.78 3.00 -11.41
C ARG A 54 15.19 3.59 -10.13
N GLU A 55 13.90 3.91 -10.13
CA GLU A 55 13.21 4.43 -8.95
C GLU A 55 13.30 3.44 -7.79
N ALA A 56 13.12 2.14 -8.06
CA ALA A 56 13.25 1.10 -7.05
C ALA A 56 14.69 0.97 -6.52
N GLN A 57 15.70 1.18 -7.36
CA GLN A 57 17.10 1.16 -6.94
C GLN A 57 17.44 2.33 -6.00
N GLU A 58 16.84 3.51 -6.22
CA GLU A 58 17.06 4.70 -5.39
C GLU A 58 16.53 4.53 -3.95
N VAL A 59 15.55 3.65 -3.75
CA VAL A 59 14.96 3.38 -2.43
C VAL A 59 15.21 1.94 -1.96
N LEU A 60 16.12 1.23 -2.62
CA LEU A 60 16.44 -0.15 -2.25
C LEU A 60 17.07 -0.19 -0.86
N GLU A 61 18.06 0.67 -0.66
CA GLU A 61 18.75 0.89 0.62
C GLU A 61 18.13 2.09 1.36
N ASP A 62 18.50 2.27 2.62
CA ASP A 62 18.08 3.41 3.41
C ASP A 62 18.44 4.74 2.71
N PHE A 63 17.49 5.67 2.69
CA PHE A 63 17.57 6.86 1.84
C PHE A 63 17.17 8.12 2.59
N HIS A 64 17.60 9.27 2.05
CA HIS A 64 17.18 10.58 2.56
C HIS A 64 15.97 11.09 1.77
N TYR A 65 14.98 11.61 2.46
CA TYR A 65 13.75 12.12 1.85
C TYR A 65 13.59 13.62 2.10
N HIS A 66 13.71 14.42 1.03
CA HIS A 66 13.66 15.90 0.94
C HIS A 66 14.66 16.69 1.80
N ASP A 67 14.99 16.22 3.00
CA ASP A 67 15.95 16.83 3.90
C ASP A 67 16.99 15.76 4.31
N PHE A 68 18.28 16.09 4.18
CA PHE A 68 19.41 15.19 4.52
C PHE A 68 19.47 14.87 6.02
N SER A 69 18.59 15.48 6.83
CA SER A 69 18.54 15.33 8.29
C SER A 69 17.89 14.02 8.76
N ARG A 70 17.08 13.36 7.93
CA ARG A 70 16.33 12.16 8.30
C ARG A 70 16.62 11.02 7.31
N VAL A 71 16.96 9.86 7.86
CA VAL A 71 17.16 8.61 7.12
C VAL A 71 15.85 7.82 7.20
N GLU A 72 15.31 7.47 6.05
CA GLU A 72 14.15 6.61 5.89
C GLU A 72 14.59 5.18 5.57
N GLU A 73 13.84 4.21 6.08
CA GLU A 73 14.12 2.79 5.83
C GLU A 73 13.90 2.47 4.35
N GLY A 74 14.89 1.82 3.73
CA GLY A 74 14.81 1.33 2.37
C GLY A 74 13.96 0.06 2.25
N LEU A 75 13.63 -0.30 1.01
CA LEU A 75 12.86 -1.51 0.70
C LEU A 75 13.51 -2.78 1.27
N LYS A 76 14.85 -2.87 1.25
CA LYS A 76 15.60 -4.03 1.76
C LYS A 76 15.50 -4.12 3.29
N THR A 77 15.74 -3.03 4.01
CA THR A 77 15.63 -2.97 5.47
C THR A 77 14.22 -3.38 5.93
N ILE A 78 13.20 -2.85 5.26
CA ILE A 78 11.81 -3.20 5.55
C ILE A 78 11.55 -4.68 5.22
N ALA A 79 12.00 -5.17 4.06
CA ALA A 79 11.81 -6.57 3.68
C ALA A 79 12.41 -7.54 4.71
N VAL A 80 13.62 -7.27 5.20
CA VAL A 80 14.26 -8.05 6.28
C VAL A 80 13.43 -8.01 7.56
N ARG A 81 12.94 -6.83 7.97
CA ARG A 81 12.08 -6.72 9.15
C ARG A 81 10.80 -7.55 8.99
N MET A 82 10.13 -7.43 7.86
CA MET A 82 8.89 -8.13 7.58
C MET A 82 9.10 -9.65 7.49
N ASP A 83 10.24 -10.09 6.94
CA ASP A 83 10.64 -11.50 6.94
C ASP A 83 10.81 -12.05 8.35
N GLY A 84 11.46 -11.29 9.23
CA GLY A 84 11.59 -11.64 10.64
C GLY A 84 10.26 -11.66 11.40
N GLU A 85 9.40 -10.66 11.19
CA GLU A 85 8.13 -10.51 11.91
C GLU A 85 7.06 -11.51 11.45
N PHE A 86 6.99 -11.78 10.15
CA PHE A 86 5.89 -12.52 9.54
C PHE A 86 6.30 -13.87 8.93
N GLY A 87 7.59 -14.22 9.00
CA GLY A 87 8.11 -15.49 8.45
C GLY A 87 8.00 -15.56 6.92
N THR A 88 8.22 -14.43 6.25
CA THR A 88 8.18 -14.31 4.79
C THR A 88 9.57 -14.49 4.15
N SER A 89 9.67 -14.27 2.84
CA SER A 89 10.93 -14.29 2.08
C SER A 89 10.99 -13.13 1.08
N ILE A 90 10.45 -11.97 1.48
CA ILE A 90 10.32 -10.77 0.66
C ILE A 90 11.69 -10.20 0.29
N GLU A 91 12.70 -10.29 1.17
CA GLU A 91 14.05 -9.84 0.83
C GLU A 91 14.55 -10.59 -0.41
N LYS A 92 14.44 -11.92 -0.39
CA LYS A 92 14.80 -12.77 -1.52
C LYS A 92 13.96 -12.47 -2.76
N GLN A 93 12.65 -12.23 -2.62
CA GLN A 93 11.78 -11.87 -3.74
C GLN A 93 12.15 -10.52 -4.36
N LEU A 94 12.64 -9.58 -3.54
CA LEU A 94 13.15 -8.30 -3.98
C LEU A 94 14.45 -8.50 -4.77
N GLU A 95 15.43 -9.22 -4.23
CA GLU A 95 16.69 -9.56 -4.92
C GLU A 95 16.45 -10.30 -6.24
N ASP A 96 15.54 -11.27 -6.24
CA ASP A 96 15.11 -11.99 -7.44
C ASP A 96 14.52 -11.06 -8.50
N SER A 97 13.72 -10.06 -8.10
CA SER A 97 13.13 -9.11 -9.04
C SER A 97 14.17 -8.22 -9.73
N PHE A 98 15.19 -7.76 -8.99
CA PHE A 98 16.30 -6.96 -9.54
C PHE A 98 17.24 -7.80 -10.42
N SER A 99 17.59 -9.01 -9.99
CA SER A 99 18.48 -9.89 -10.75
C SER A 99 17.87 -10.36 -12.07
N LYS A 100 16.57 -10.68 -12.07
CA LYS A 100 15.83 -11.10 -13.27
C LYS A 100 15.35 -9.93 -14.13
N LYS A 101 15.33 -8.71 -13.57
CA LYS A 101 14.77 -7.49 -14.20
C LYS A 101 13.34 -7.70 -14.70
N GLU A 102 12.54 -8.45 -13.95
CA GLU A 102 11.15 -8.77 -14.28
C GLU A 102 10.20 -7.76 -13.60
N PRO A 103 9.51 -6.88 -14.35
CA PRO A 103 8.66 -5.84 -13.77
C PRO A 103 7.47 -6.41 -13.00
N GLU A 104 6.93 -7.55 -13.47
CA GLU A 104 5.81 -8.22 -12.80
C GLU A 104 6.24 -8.77 -11.43
N LEU A 105 7.45 -9.33 -11.34
CA LEU A 105 8.02 -9.77 -10.06
C LEU A 105 8.24 -8.57 -9.13
N LEU A 106 8.85 -7.49 -9.62
CA LEU A 106 9.06 -6.28 -8.82
C LEU A 106 7.72 -5.74 -8.31
N GLY A 107 6.73 -5.59 -9.18
CA GLY A 107 5.41 -5.08 -8.82
C GLY A 107 4.70 -5.96 -7.79
N LYS A 108 4.80 -7.30 -7.93
CA LYS A 108 4.26 -8.24 -6.95
C LYS A 108 4.98 -8.16 -5.60
N THR A 109 6.31 -8.03 -5.61
CA THR A 109 7.11 -7.87 -4.39
C THR A 109 6.75 -6.58 -3.66
N ILE A 110 6.67 -5.45 -4.36
CA ILE A 110 6.28 -4.15 -3.81
C ILE A 110 4.87 -4.19 -3.20
N LYS A 111 3.90 -4.79 -3.91
CA LYS A 111 2.54 -4.98 -3.37
C LYS A 111 2.54 -5.89 -2.14
N THR A 112 3.33 -6.94 -2.13
CA THR A 112 3.41 -7.84 -0.98
C THR A 112 4.00 -7.10 0.24
N LEU A 113 5.06 -6.32 0.04
CA LEU A 113 5.67 -5.50 1.08
C LEU A 113 4.68 -4.45 1.62
N GLY A 114 3.97 -3.76 0.73
CA GLY A 114 2.92 -2.80 1.10
C GLY A 114 1.77 -3.44 1.90
N LEU A 115 1.35 -4.67 1.54
CA LEU A 115 0.36 -5.40 2.31
C LEU A 115 0.86 -5.77 3.71
N LEU A 116 2.13 -6.16 3.85
CA LEU A 116 2.72 -6.48 5.16
C LEU A 116 2.81 -5.24 6.06
N LEU A 117 3.20 -4.09 5.51
CA LEU A 117 3.20 -2.82 6.23
C LEU A 117 1.79 -2.39 6.66
N MET A 118 0.80 -2.58 5.79
CA MET A 118 -0.61 -2.37 6.16
C MET A 118 -1.02 -3.27 7.34
N ILE A 119 -0.63 -4.55 7.32
CA ILE A 119 -0.92 -5.51 8.39
C ILE A 119 -0.23 -5.11 9.69
N GLU A 120 1.04 -4.70 9.65
CA GLU A 120 1.80 -4.19 10.80
C GLU A 120 1.02 -3.07 11.51
N ARG A 121 0.55 -2.06 10.75
CA ARG A 121 -0.23 -0.94 11.28
C ARG A 121 -1.54 -1.39 11.92
N PHE A 122 -2.28 -2.29 11.26
CA PHE A 122 -3.53 -2.78 11.81
C PHE A 122 -3.34 -3.70 13.03
N LYS A 123 -2.29 -4.53 13.07
CA LYS A 123 -1.93 -5.33 14.25
C LYS A 123 -1.55 -4.44 15.44
N PHE A 124 -0.83 -3.34 15.19
CA PHE A 124 -0.57 -2.35 16.23
C PHE A 124 -1.86 -1.79 16.83
N VAL A 125 -2.79 -1.33 15.99
CA VAL A 125 -4.12 -0.83 16.44
C VAL A 125 -4.89 -1.90 17.21
N GLU A 126 -4.94 -3.12 16.67
CA GLU A 126 -5.63 -4.27 17.28
C GLU A 126 -5.07 -4.59 18.67
N SER A 127 -3.74 -4.55 18.85
CA SER A 127 -3.06 -4.85 20.12
C SER A 127 -3.44 -3.88 21.25
N LYS A 128 -3.87 -2.66 20.91
CA LYS A 128 -4.24 -1.63 21.87
C LYS A 128 -5.75 -1.52 22.09
N LEU A 129 -6.57 -2.21 21.29
CA LEU A 129 -8.01 -1.98 21.22
C LEU A 129 -8.74 -2.20 22.56
N SER A 130 -8.27 -3.17 23.35
CA SER A 130 -8.88 -3.52 24.64
C SER A 130 -8.47 -2.60 25.79
N SER A 131 -7.43 -1.78 25.63
CA SER A 131 -6.76 -1.10 26.75
C SER A 131 -6.60 0.41 26.58
N PHE A 132 -6.89 0.96 25.40
CA PHE A 132 -6.70 2.39 25.15
C PHE A 132 -7.76 3.27 25.85
N SER A 133 -7.34 4.44 26.32
CA SER A 133 -8.15 5.52 26.87
C SER A 133 -8.72 6.42 25.78
N LYS A 134 -9.77 7.21 26.07
CA LYS A 134 -10.36 8.14 25.08
C LYS A 134 -9.33 9.12 24.49
N SER A 135 -8.35 9.55 25.28
CA SER A 135 -7.25 10.43 24.84
C SER A 135 -6.31 9.78 23.82
N GLU A 136 -6.16 8.45 23.85
CA GLU A 136 -5.29 7.71 22.93
C GLU A 136 -5.96 7.40 21.58
N LEU A 137 -7.29 7.55 21.49
CA LEU A 137 -8.06 7.25 20.27
C LEU A 137 -7.54 8.01 19.05
N LYS A 138 -7.15 9.28 19.22
CA LYS A 138 -6.60 10.09 18.12
C LYS A 138 -5.30 9.50 17.57
N GLY A 139 -4.42 9.01 18.45
CA GLY A 139 -3.17 8.35 18.06
C GLY A 139 -3.43 7.02 17.35
N LEU A 140 -4.35 6.20 17.85
CA LEU A 140 -4.71 4.94 17.19
C LEU A 140 -5.36 5.15 15.83
N LYS A 141 -6.21 6.17 15.68
CA LYS A 141 -6.76 6.55 14.37
C LYS A 141 -5.66 6.96 13.40
N LYS A 142 -4.59 7.64 13.87
CA LYS A 142 -3.43 7.96 13.00
C LYS A 142 -2.83 6.68 12.41
N HIS A 143 -2.56 5.67 13.24
CA HIS A 143 -2.03 4.38 12.75
C HIS A 143 -3.02 3.61 11.87
N PHE A 144 -4.32 3.68 12.17
CA PHE A 144 -5.33 3.11 11.30
C PHE A 144 -5.30 3.74 9.90
N TRP A 145 -5.24 5.07 9.82
CA TRP A 145 -5.18 5.79 8.54
C TRP A 145 -3.86 5.54 7.80
N GLU A 146 -2.73 5.46 8.50
CA GLU A 146 -1.45 5.01 7.92
C GLU A 146 -1.59 3.63 7.27
N GLY A 147 -2.26 2.68 7.93
CA GLY A 147 -2.59 1.38 7.34
C GLY A 147 -3.49 1.50 6.10
N ARG A 148 -4.57 2.28 6.16
CA ARG A 148 -5.48 2.49 5.02
C ARG A 148 -4.78 3.14 3.82
N ASN A 149 -3.81 4.02 4.03
CA ASN A 149 -3.08 4.65 2.93
C ASN A 149 -2.32 3.63 2.06
N TYR A 150 -1.81 2.53 2.65
CA TYR A 150 -1.26 1.42 1.86
C TYR A 150 -2.31 0.77 0.96
N PHE A 151 -3.55 0.60 1.44
CA PHE A 151 -4.66 0.12 0.61
C PHE A 151 -4.94 1.10 -0.55
N THR A 152 -5.18 2.35 -0.20
CA THR A 152 -5.60 3.41 -1.12
C THR A 152 -4.58 3.69 -2.21
N LEU A 153 -3.28 3.65 -1.92
CA LEU A 153 -2.26 3.95 -2.93
C LEU A 153 -1.83 2.72 -3.75
N LEU A 154 -1.82 1.53 -3.17
CA LEU A 154 -1.20 0.35 -3.82
C LEU A 154 -2.22 -0.62 -4.45
N PHE A 155 -3.47 -0.61 -3.99
CA PHE A 155 -4.47 -1.62 -4.37
C PHE A 155 -5.76 -1.01 -4.93
N GLU A 156 -6.28 0.05 -4.30
CA GLU A 156 -7.50 0.72 -4.73
C GLU A 156 -7.49 1.12 -6.22
N PRO A 157 -6.41 1.70 -6.81
CA PRO A 157 -6.45 2.16 -8.19
C PRO A 157 -6.66 1.02 -9.19
N VAL A 158 -6.03 -0.13 -8.94
CA VAL A 158 -6.17 -1.33 -9.76
C VAL A 158 -7.57 -1.94 -9.60
N LEU A 159 -8.09 -2.00 -8.37
CA LEU A 159 -9.43 -2.53 -8.12
C LEU A 159 -10.51 -1.62 -8.70
N ALA A 160 -10.42 -0.31 -8.53
CA ALA A 160 -11.37 0.64 -9.10
C ALA A 160 -11.46 0.51 -10.63
N LYS A 161 -10.33 0.25 -11.30
CA LYS A 161 -10.24 0.09 -12.75
C LYS A 161 -10.77 -1.26 -13.26
N TYR A 162 -10.43 -2.36 -12.58
CA TYR A 162 -10.68 -3.71 -13.11
C TYR A 162 -11.74 -4.52 -12.34
N ASN A 163 -12.02 -4.17 -11.08
CA ASN A 163 -13.00 -4.84 -10.22
C ASN A 163 -13.61 -3.88 -9.17
N PRO A 164 -14.41 -2.87 -9.60
CA PRO A 164 -14.94 -1.84 -8.71
C PRO A 164 -15.90 -2.40 -7.65
N ALA A 165 -16.55 -3.53 -7.90
CA ALA A 165 -17.40 -4.18 -6.90
C ALA A 165 -16.58 -4.71 -5.71
N GLU A 166 -15.39 -5.24 -5.96
CA GLU A 166 -14.49 -5.68 -4.90
C GLU A 166 -13.80 -4.50 -4.22
N GLU A 167 -13.42 -3.45 -4.95
CA GLU A 167 -12.95 -2.18 -4.38
C GLU A 167 -13.90 -1.67 -3.28
N MET A 168 -15.18 -1.44 -3.62
CA MET A 168 -16.20 -0.99 -2.67
C MET A 168 -16.39 -1.96 -1.50
N ARG A 169 -16.16 -3.26 -1.71
CA ARG A 169 -16.27 -4.28 -0.66
C ARG A 169 -15.12 -4.15 0.35
N LEU A 170 -13.89 -3.96 -0.13
CA LEU A 170 -12.71 -3.81 0.73
C LEU A 170 -12.76 -2.48 1.49
N GLU A 171 -13.22 -1.41 0.85
CA GLU A 171 -13.48 -0.13 1.51
C GLU A 171 -14.47 -0.28 2.67
N ARG A 172 -15.58 -0.99 2.47
CA ARG A 172 -16.53 -1.28 3.56
C ARG A 172 -15.93 -2.10 4.70
N LEU A 173 -14.93 -2.95 4.43
CA LEU A 173 -14.20 -3.65 5.49
C LEU A 173 -13.32 -2.68 6.28
N LEU A 174 -12.65 -1.75 5.62
CA LEU A 174 -11.87 -0.69 6.27
C LEU A 174 -12.78 0.22 7.12
N ASP A 175 -13.92 0.66 6.60
CA ASP A 175 -14.88 1.46 7.38
C ASP A 175 -15.39 0.68 8.60
N LYS A 176 -15.70 -0.62 8.42
CA LYS A 176 -16.07 -1.49 9.54
C LYS A 176 -14.95 -1.59 10.59
N MET A 177 -13.70 -1.66 10.17
CA MET A 177 -12.55 -1.64 11.08
C MET A 177 -12.47 -0.31 11.84
N LEU A 178 -12.66 0.84 11.16
CA LEU A 178 -12.68 2.15 11.80
C LEU A 178 -13.78 2.26 12.86
N TYR A 179 -15.01 1.85 12.53
CA TYR A 179 -16.10 1.82 13.51
C TYR A 179 -15.81 0.85 14.67
N SER A 180 -15.21 -0.31 14.38
CA SER A 180 -14.82 -1.27 15.42
C SER A 180 -13.75 -0.70 16.33
N LEU A 181 -12.85 0.14 15.81
CA LEU A 181 -11.86 0.87 16.60
C LEU A 181 -12.54 1.88 17.53
N GLU A 182 -13.46 2.69 17.00
CA GLU A 182 -14.21 3.69 17.78
C GLU A 182 -15.05 3.04 18.90
N ASP A 183 -15.66 1.90 18.59
CA ASP A 183 -16.51 1.14 19.52
C ASP A 183 -15.74 0.14 20.41
N LYS A 184 -14.42 0.03 20.25
CA LYS A 184 -13.57 -0.96 20.96
C LYS A 184 -13.97 -2.42 20.76
N LYS A 185 -14.48 -2.77 19.58
CA LYS A 185 -14.92 -4.13 19.23
C LYS A 185 -13.77 -4.96 18.66
N LEU A 186 -12.93 -5.52 19.55
CA LEU A 186 -11.71 -6.26 19.16
C LEU A 186 -11.99 -7.39 18.17
N LYS A 187 -12.99 -8.23 18.45
CA LYS A 187 -13.33 -9.38 17.60
C LYS A 187 -13.81 -8.96 16.20
N ASP A 188 -14.54 -7.85 16.10
CA ASP A 188 -15.02 -7.34 14.82
C ASP A 188 -13.91 -6.70 13.99
N PHE A 189 -13.01 -5.96 14.65
CA PHE A 189 -11.80 -5.42 14.03
C PHE A 189 -10.93 -6.53 13.45
N HIS A 190 -10.60 -7.54 14.28
CA HIS A 190 -9.81 -8.70 13.87
C HIS A 190 -10.42 -9.42 12.66
N ARG A 191 -11.72 -9.74 12.73
CA ARG A 191 -12.41 -10.45 11.64
C ARG A 191 -12.40 -9.66 10.33
N ALA A 192 -12.64 -8.35 10.41
CA ALA A 192 -12.61 -7.48 9.23
C ALA A 192 -11.20 -7.37 8.64
N ARG A 193 -10.16 -7.21 9.47
CA ARG A 193 -8.75 -7.21 9.04
C ARG A 193 -8.38 -8.51 8.32
N MET A 194 -8.72 -9.66 8.90
CA MET A 194 -8.40 -10.97 8.32
C MET A 194 -9.09 -11.17 6.96
N GLU A 195 -10.34 -10.73 6.82
CA GLU A 195 -11.05 -10.79 5.53
C GLU A 195 -10.47 -9.83 4.49
N LEU A 196 -10.10 -8.62 4.90
CA LEU A 196 -9.44 -7.63 4.05
C LEU A 196 -8.13 -8.19 3.47
N VAL A 197 -7.25 -8.70 4.33
CA VAL A 197 -5.95 -9.27 3.95
C VAL A 197 -6.13 -10.48 3.03
N ARG A 198 -7.06 -11.39 3.35
CA ARG A 198 -7.33 -12.59 2.54
C ARG A 198 -7.77 -12.21 1.12
N ARG A 199 -8.62 -11.21 0.98
CA ARG A 199 -9.13 -10.76 -0.32
C ARG A 199 -8.06 -10.09 -1.15
N ILE A 200 -7.34 -9.12 -0.57
CA ILE A 200 -6.21 -8.48 -1.27
C ILE A 200 -5.18 -9.53 -1.71
N ASN A 201 -4.82 -10.46 -0.82
CA ASN A 201 -3.88 -11.52 -1.17
C ASN A 201 -4.37 -12.36 -2.35
N ARG A 202 -5.65 -12.74 -2.37
CA ARG A 202 -6.25 -13.52 -3.46
C ARG A 202 -6.31 -12.73 -4.76
N ASP A 203 -6.84 -11.52 -4.73
CA ASP A 203 -7.19 -10.75 -5.93
C ASP A 203 -5.95 -10.22 -6.65
N PHE A 204 -4.85 -10.01 -5.91
CA PHE A 204 -3.54 -9.63 -6.46
C PHE A 204 -2.59 -10.82 -6.62
N GLY A 205 -3.04 -12.04 -6.35
CA GLY A 205 -2.23 -13.26 -6.47
C GLY A 205 -0.96 -13.21 -5.62
N LEU A 206 -1.02 -12.60 -4.44
CA LEU A 206 0.09 -12.48 -3.51
C LEU A 206 0.32 -13.81 -2.76
N SER A 207 1.55 -14.04 -2.33
CA SER A 207 1.97 -15.31 -1.73
C SER A 207 2.23 -15.15 -0.22
N LEU A 208 1.29 -14.53 0.51
CA LEU A 208 1.43 -14.43 1.97
C LEU A 208 1.38 -15.81 2.64
N PRO A 209 2.15 -16.03 3.73
CA PRO A 209 2.12 -17.25 4.51
C PRO A 209 0.70 -17.55 5.01
N THR A 210 0.31 -18.83 4.97
CA THR A 210 -1.01 -19.27 5.47
C THR A 210 -1.21 -18.96 6.95
N THR A 211 -0.12 -18.84 7.72
CA THR A 211 -0.16 -18.43 9.14
C THR A 211 -0.78 -17.03 9.31
N LEU A 212 -0.50 -16.09 8.40
CA LEU A 212 -1.10 -14.75 8.38
C LEU A 212 -2.55 -14.73 7.91
N LEU A 213 -2.97 -15.78 7.18
CA LEU A 213 -4.31 -15.88 6.61
C LEU A 213 -5.28 -16.71 7.48
N ASN A 214 -4.73 -17.46 8.45
CA ASN A 214 -5.44 -18.42 9.28
C ASN A 214 -5.12 -18.28 10.78
N GLU A 215 -4.78 -17.07 11.27
CA GLU A 215 -4.60 -16.82 12.72
C GLU A 215 -5.79 -17.41 13.48
N LYS A 216 -5.55 -18.44 14.29
CA LYS A 216 -6.58 -19.12 15.08
C LYS A 216 -7.04 -18.18 16.19
N GLN A 217 -8.36 -18.08 16.34
CA GLN A 217 -9.07 -17.32 17.39
C GLN A 217 -8.70 -17.77 18.81
#